data_AF-A0A1H2KLQ8-F1
#
_entry.id   AF-A0A1H2KLQ8-F1
#
_cell.length_a   1.000
_cell.length_b   1.000
_cell.length_c   1.000
_cell.angle_alpha   90.00
_cell.angle_beta   90.00
_cell.angle_gamma   90.00
#
_symmetry.space_group_name_H-M   'P 1'
#
loop_
_entity.id
_entity.type
_entity.pdbx_description
1 polymer ?
#
loop_
_entity_poly.entity_id
_entity_poly.type
_entity_poly.pdbx_seq_one_letter_code
_entity_poly.pdbx_strand_id
1 'polypeptide(L)'
;MTDAARDALDALADAVSLWRITPAASKDVIDAATDALVAGLDSPSLGILAGEPATATTYELEALVDDTMRELGLAHVVDGDAERAALAAMLRRLTAGRIGPRELAAWAHARLGHGGHADAQPFVHLDDVYYVWADEGHDLGQLDRWTYDEAEAFLAGRPSPGHADGWLAGPLMVDPPPRPVRRTRLARLVRRLAPPRPPRRRS
;
A
#
# COMPACT_ATOMS: atom_id res chain seq x y z
N MET A 1 -0.11 -24.64 21.83
CA MET A 1 -0.71 -23.97 20.65
C MET A 1 0.01 -24.49 19.41
N THR A 2 -0.74 -24.97 18.42
CA THR A 2 -0.19 -25.40 17.12
C THR A 2 0.27 -24.19 16.33
N ASP A 3 1.07 -24.39 15.27
CA ASP A 3 1.46 -23.28 14.39
C ASP A 3 0.23 -22.69 13.69
N ALA A 4 -0.71 -23.53 13.24
CA ALA A 4 -1.98 -23.08 12.68
C ALA A 4 -2.79 -22.20 13.66
N ALA A 5 -2.84 -22.54 14.95
CA ALA A 5 -3.52 -21.73 15.95
C ALA A 5 -2.81 -20.40 16.21
N ARG A 6 -1.47 -20.37 16.14
CA ARG A 6 -0.71 -19.12 16.22
C ARG A 6 -0.98 -18.22 15.02
N ASP A 7 -0.92 -18.78 13.82
CA ASP A 7 -1.15 -18.04 12.58
C ASP A 7 -2.57 -17.46 12.53
N ALA A 8 -3.57 -18.22 12.99
CA ALA A 8 -4.94 -17.75 13.08
C ALA A 8 -5.12 -16.65 14.16
N LEU A 9 -4.40 -16.76 15.28
CA LEU A 9 -4.39 -15.72 16.32
C LEU A 9 -3.82 -14.39 15.78
N ASP A 10 -2.70 -14.45 15.06
CA ASP A 10 -2.07 -13.30 14.43
C ASP A 10 -2.96 -12.70 13.33
N ALA A 11 -3.63 -13.54 12.54
CA ALA A 11 -4.58 -13.10 11.51
C ALA A 11 -5.81 -12.41 12.11
N LEU A 12 -6.34 -12.91 13.23
CA LEU A 12 -7.44 -12.27 13.96
C LEU A 12 -7.01 -10.91 14.53
N ALA A 13 -5.82 -10.83 15.13
CA ALA A 13 -5.27 -9.57 15.62
C ALA A 13 -5.10 -8.53 14.50
N ASP A 14 -4.63 -8.96 13.31
CA ASP A 14 -4.52 -8.12 12.12
C ASP A 14 -5.89 -7.61 11.64
N ALA A 15 -6.88 -8.51 11.56
CA ALA A 15 -8.24 -8.15 11.13
C ALA A 15 -8.87 -7.12 12.06
N VAL A 16 -8.77 -7.34 13.38
CA VAL A 16 -9.27 -6.40 14.40
C VAL A 16 -8.56 -5.05 14.29
N SER A 17 -7.23 -5.04 14.19
CA SER A 17 -6.44 -3.80 14.09
C SER A 17 -6.87 -2.94 12.89
N LEU A 18 -7.12 -3.57 11.74
CA LEU A 18 -7.57 -2.86 10.54
C LEU A 18 -9.02 -2.40 10.65
N TRP A 19 -9.88 -3.23 11.21
CA TRP A 19 -11.30 -2.90 11.41
C TRP A 19 -11.49 -1.69 12.32
N ARG A 20 -10.67 -1.52 13.36
CA ARG A 20 -10.73 -0.36 14.28
C ARG A 20 -10.59 1.00 13.57
N ILE A 21 -9.85 1.06 12.47
CA ILE A 21 -9.72 2.28 11.66
C ILE A 21 -10.56 2.24 10.36
N THR A 22 -11.11 1.08 10.02
CA THR A 22 -11.98 0.85 8.86
C THR A 22 -13.18 -0.02 9.23
N PRO A 23 -14.18 0.54 9.94
CA PRO A 23 -15.21 -0.30 10.55
C PRO A 23 -16.20 -0.93 9.57
N ALA A 24 -16.15 -0.58 8.28
CA ALA A 24 -16.92 -1.22 7.21
C ALA A 24 -16.49 -2.68 6.91
N ALA A 25 -15.43 -3.16 7.55
CA ALA A 25 -14.84 -4.48 7.32
C ALA A 25 -15.22 -5.53 8.39
N SER A 26 -16.41 -5.43 9.01
CA SER A 26 -16.89 -6.39 10.02
C SER A 26 -16.76 -7.85 9.60
N LYS A 27 -17.00 -8.13 8.30
CA LYS A 27 -16.85 -9.48 7.73
C LYS A 27 -15.43 -10.05 7.94
N ASP A 28 -14.38 -9.26 7.77
CA ASP A 28 -13.00 -9.74 7.87
C ASP A 28 -12.68 -10.19 9.31
N VAL A 29 -13.23 -9.50 10.32
CA VAL A 29 -13.10 -9.88 11.72
C VAL A 29 -13.84 -11.18 12.02
N ILE A 30 -15.07 -11.32 11.51
CA ILE A 30 -15.91 -12.51 11.71
C ILE A 30 -15.29 -13.73 11.02
N ASP A 31 -14.78 -13.57 9.78
CA ASP A 31 -14.09 -14.64 9.05
C ASP A 31 -12.83 -15.06 9.82
N ALA A 32 -12.01 -14.11 10.29
CA ALA A 32 -10.80 -14.43 11.06
C ALA A 32 -11.11 -15.10 12.40
N ALA A 33 -12.21 -14.72 13.06
CA ALA A 33 -12.69 -15.38 14.28
C ALA A 33 -13.13 -16.82 14.00
N THR A 34 -13.78 -17.06 12.86
CA THR A 34 -14.15 -18.40 12.41
C THR A 34 -12.91 -19.26 12.15
N ASP A 35 -11.91 -18.72 11.46
CA ASP A 35 -10.64 -19.41 11.18
C ASP A 35 -9.88 -19.74 12.48
N ALA A 36 -9.92 -18.84 13.47
CA ALA A 36 -9.36 -19.07 14.80
C ALA A 36 -10.00 -20.28 15.51
N LEU A 37 -11.33 -20.40 15.48
CA LEU A 37 -12.04 -21.57 16.02
C LEU A 37 -11.66 -22.86 15.28
N VAL A 38 -11.60 -22.82 13.95
CA VAL A 38 -11.21 -23.98 13.12
C VAL A 38 -9.77 -24.42 13.42
N ALA A 39 -8.88 -23.46 13.71
CA ALA A 39 -7.49 -23.73 14.10
C ALA A 39 -7.34 -24.26 15.54
N GLY A 40 -8.44 -24.31 16.32
CA GLY A 40 -8.49 -24.87 17.67
C GLY A 40 -8.28 -23.85 18.79
N LEU A 41 -8.37 -22.54 18.51
CA LEU A 41 -8.55 -21.53 19.55
C LEU A 41 -9.99 -21.60 20.04
N ASP A 42 -10.22 -21.33 21.33
CA ASP A 42 -11.56 -21.37 21.90
C ASP A 42 -11.67 -20.38 23.07
N SER A 43 -12.72 -19.58 23.04
CA SER A 43 -13.16 -18.74 24.14
C SER A 43 -14.66 -18.42 23.97
N PRO A 44 -15.40 -18.13 25.05
CA PRO A 44 -16.83 -17.83 24.95
C PRO A 44 -17.14 -16.69 23.96
N SER A 45 -16.39 -15.58 24.04
CA SER A 45 -16.62 -14.43 23.16
C SER A 45 -16.16 -14.69 21.72
N LEU A 46 -15.10 -15.48 21.50
CA LEU A 46 -14.66 -15.88 20.16
C LEU A 46 -15.75 -16.69 19.43
N GLY A 47 -16.40 -17.63 20.15
CA GLY A 47 -17.50 -18.42 19.63
C GLY A 47 -18.69 -17.56 19.17
N ILE A 48 -19.02 -16.52 19.95
CA ILE A 48 -20.09 -15.58 19.61
C ILE A 48 -19.67 -14.72 18.41
N LEU A 49 -18.44 -14.18 18.41
CA LEU A 49 -17.92 -13.33 17.35
C LEU A 49 -17.91 -14.02 15.99
N ALA A 50 -17.51 -15.29 15.94
CA ALA A 50 -17.54 -16.09 14.71
C ALA A 50 -18.97 -16.38 14.22
N GLY A 51 -19.98 -16.29 15.10
CA GLY A 51 -21.38 -16.50 14.79
C GLY A 51 -22.13 -15.24 14.33
N GLU A 52 -21.51 -14.06 14.41
CA GLU A 52 -22.14 -12.80 14.02
C GLU A 52 -22.37 -12.72 12.49
N PRO A 53 -23.42 -12.02 12.03
CA PRO A 53 -23.65 -11.83 10.61
C PRO A 53 -22.63 -10.84 10.03
N ALA A 54 -22.25 -11.02 8.77
CA ALA A 54 -21.37 -10.07 8.06
C ALA A 54 -21.93 -8.63 7.98
N THR A 55 -23.22 -8.45 8.24
CA THR A 55 -23.92 -7.17 8.32
C THR A 55 -23.89 -6.53 9.71
N ALA A 56 -23.24 -7.17 10.70
CA ALA A 56 -23.10 -6.63 12.05
C ALA A 56 -22.40 -5.26 11.99
N THR A 57 -23.00 -4.31 12.71
CA THR A 57 -22.52 -2.94 12.80
C THR A 57 -21.29 -2.87 13.69
N THR A 58 -20.53 -1.78 13.55
CA THR A 58 -19.36 -1.52 14.39
C THR A 58 -19.71 -1.53 15.87
N TYR A 59 -20.84 -0.91 16.21
CA TYR A 59 -21.32 -0.79 17.58
C TYR A 59 -21.68 -2.15 18.21
N GLU A 60 -22.26 -3.06 17.43
CA GLU A 60 -22.57 -4.42 17.88
C GLU A 60 -21.30 -5.22 18.15
N LEU A 61 -20.28 -5.06 17.30
CA LEU A 61 -19.04 -5.82 17.42
C LEU A 61 -18.04 -5.25 18.43
N GLU A 62 -18.08 -3.96 18.75
CA GLU A 62 -17.04 -3.29 19.56
C GLU A 62 -16.81 -3.95 20.90
N ALA A 63 -17.86 -4.11 21.72
CA ALA A 63 -17.74 -4.77 23.02
C ALA A 63 -17.32 -6.23 22.90
N LEU A 64 -17.80 -6.93 21.87
CA LEU A 64 -17.54 -8.34 21.66
C LEU A 64 -16.10 -8.60 21.22
N VAL A 65 -15.56 -7.76 20.33
CA VAL A 65 -14.15 -7.77 19.91
C VAL A 65 -13.25 -7.49 21.11
N ASP A 66 -13.62 -6.52 21.93
CA ASP A 66 -12.91 -6.16 23.16
C ASP A 66 -12.79 -7.35 24.12
N ASP A 67 -13.91 -8.04 24.40
CA ASP A 67 -13.94 -9.22 25.25
C ASP A 67 -13.11 -10.37 24.63
N THR A 68 -13.25 -10.59 23.31
CA THR A 68 -12.50 -11.62 22.57
C THR A 68 -10.99 -11.39 22.66
N MET A 69 -10.53 -10.16 22.43
CA MET A 69 -9.11 -9.84 22.51
C MET A 69 -8.59 -10.02 23.93
N ARG A 70 -9.35 -9.68 24.96
CA ARG A 70 -8.93 -9.88 26.36
C ARG A 70 -8.87 -11.36 26.74
N GLU A 71 -9.88 -12.15 26.37
CA GLU A 71 -9.92 -13.60 26.65
C GLU A 71 -8.77 -14.36 25.98
N LEU A 72 -8.38 -13.95 24.77
CA LEU A 72 -7.27 -14.55 24.02
C LEU A 72 -5.88 -14.02 24.46
N GLY A 73 -5.81 -13.13 25.45
CA GLY A 73 -4.56 -12.54 25.93
C GLY A 73 -3.97 -11.47 24.99
N LEU A 74 -4.79 -10.92 24.10
CA LEU A 74 -4.47 -9.89 23.10
C LEU A 74 -5.02 -8.50 23.47
N ALA A 75 -5.24 -8.21 24.76
CA ALA A 75 -5.76 -6.90 25.22
C ALA A 75 -5.02 -5.69 24.62
N HIS A 76 -3.71 -5.82 24.39
CA HIS A 76 -2.89 -4.78 23.76
C HIS A 76 -3.34 -4.37 22.34
N VAL A 77 -4.08 -5.24 21.62
CA VAL A 77 -4.63 -4.95 20.28
C VAL A 77 -5.73 -3.90 20.36
N VAL A 78 -6.51 -3.87 21.45
CA VAL A 78 -7.62 -2.93 21.65
C VAL A 78 -7.24 -1.74 22.53
N ASP A 79 -6.32 -1.93 23.48
CA ASP A 79 -5.87 -0.87 24.38
C ASP A 79 -4.78 0.03 23.76
N GLY A 80 -4.10 -0.46 22.72
CA GLY A 80 -3.03 0.26 22.02
C GLY A 80 -3.53 1.27 20.98
N ASP A 81 -2.56 2.02 20.44
CA ASP A 81 -2.78 2.96 19.33
C ASP A 81 -3.30 2.23 18.09
N ALA A 82 -4.52 2.56 17.67
CA ALA A 82 -5.22 1.87 16.59
C ALA A 82 -4.55 2.07 15.23
N GLU A 83 -4.04 3.28 14.95
CA GLU A 83 -3.39 3.58 13.68
C GLU A 83 -2.06 2.83 13.55
N ARG A 84 -1.28 2.80 14.63
CA ARG A 84 -0.03 2.06 14.68
C ARG A 84 -0.24 0.56 14.57
N ALA A 85 -1.27 0.02 15.22
CA ALA A 85 -1.64 -1.40 15.12
C ALA A 85 -2.09 -1.77 13.71
N ALA A 86 -2.94 -0.94 13.09
CA ALA A 86 -3.40 -1.12 11.71
C ALA A 86 -2.24 -1.05 10.71
N LEU A 87 -1.29 -0.12 10.91
CA LEU A 87 -0.08 -0.04 10.10
C LEU A 87 0.72 -1.34 10.21
N ALA A 88 0.95 -1.85 11.41
CA ALA A 88 1.66 -3.12 11.62
C ALA A 88 0.99 -4.29 10.86
N ALA A 89 -0.34 -4.35 10.88
CA ALA A 89 -1.10 -5.35 10.14
C ALA A 89 -0.93 -5.23 8.62
N MET A 90 -0.96 -4.02 8.06
CA MET A 90 -0.69 -3.81 6.63
C MET A 90 0.75 -4.13 6.23
N LEU A 91 1.72 -3.80 7.08
CA LEU A 91 3.12 -4.15 6.83
C LEU A 91 3.35 -5.66 6.83
N ARG A 92 2.67 -6.41 7.71
CA ARG A 92 2.66 -7.89 7.65
C ARG A 92 2.00 -8.43 6.38
N ARG A 93 0.95 -7.77 5.87
CA ARG A 93 0.36 -8.12 4.56
C ARG A 93 1.36 -7.88 3.42
N LEU A 94 2.11 -6.78 3.46
CA LEU A 94 3.16 -6.48 2.48
C LEU A 94 4.27 -7.53 2.51
N THR A 95 4.83 -7.84 3.68
CA THR A 95 5.95 -8.80 3.80
C THR A 95 5.53 -10.23 3.48
N ALA A 96 4.25 -10.57 3.66
CA ALA A 96 3.66 -11.83 3.20
C ALA A 96 3.33 -11.84 1.69
N GLY A 97 3.56 -10.75 0.96
CA GLY A 97 3.26 -10.64 -0.47
C GLY A 97 1.76 -10.61 -0.80
N ARG A 98 0.91 -10.30 0.18
CA ARG A 98 -0.56 -10.21 0.01
C ARG A 98 -1.00 -8.89 -0.62
N ILE A 99 -0.19 -7.84 -0.49
CA ILE A 99 -0.39 -6.53 -1.10
C ILE A 99 0.93 -6.02 -1.67
N GLY A 100 0.85 -5.08 -2.62
CA GLY A 100 2.04 -4.43 -3.18
C GLY A 100 2.51 -3.19 -2.39
N PRO A 101 3.76 -2.73 -2.60
CA PRO A 101 4.28 -1.51 -1.98
C PRO A 101 3.43 -0.26 -2.23
N ARG A 102 3.02 -0.04 -3.49
CA ARG A 102 2.17 1.08 -3.87
C ARG A 102 0.78 1.01 -3.24
N GLU A 103 0.23 -0.20 -3.09
CA GLU A 103 -1.07 -0.41 -2.44
C GLU A 103 -1.00 -0.07 -0.94
N LEU A 104 0.08 -0.46 -0.26
CA LEU A 104 0.34 -0.06 1.12
C LEU A 104 0.42 1.47 1.26
N ALA A 105 1.20 2.14 0.40
CA ALA A 105 1.37 3.58 0.45
C ALA A 105 0.04 4.32 0.24
N ALA A 106 -0.72 3.92 -0.80
CA ALA A 106 -2.05 4.47 -1.07
C ALA A 106 -3.02 4.25 0.08
N TRP A 107 -3.00 3.07 0.71
CA TRP A 107 -3.79 2.81 1.90
C TRP A 107 -3.40 3.71 3.07
N ALA A 108 -2.09 3.86 3.34
CA ALA A 108 -1.60 4.68 4.45
C ALA A 108 -2.01 6.14 4.27
N HIS A 109 -1.84 6.68 3.07
CA HIS A 109 -2.27 8.03 2.75
C HIS A 109 -3.79 8.20 2.86
N ALA A 110 -4.58 7.27 2.32
CA ALA A 110 -6.03 7.37 2.34
C ALA A 110 -6.65 7.21 3.74
N ARG A 111 -6.03 6.41 4.62
CA ARG A 111 -6.62 6.04 5.92
C ARG A 111 -6.01 6.73 7.12
N LEU A 112 -4.70 7.02 7.07
CA LEU A 112 -3.96 7.64 8.18
C LEU A 112 -3.67 9.11 7.86
N GLY A 113 -3.27 9.38 6.61
CA GLY A 113 -3.03 10.74 6.12
C GLY A 113 -1.88 11.47 6.81
N HIS A 114 -1.61 12.71 6.37
CA HIS A 114 -0.50 13.52 6.90
C HIS A 114 -0.70 14.01 8.35
N GLY A 115 -1.92 13.91 8.88
CA GLY A 115 -2.24 14.24 10.27
C GLY A 115 -2.24 13.04 11.22
N GLY A 116 -2.07 11.83 10.70
CA GLY A 116 -2.09 10.60 11.48
C GLY A 116 -0.78 10.34 12.23
N HIS A 117 -0.65 9.14 12.77
CA HIS A 117 0.46 8.70 13.60
C HIS A 117 1.83 8.93 12.93
N ALA A 118 2.82 9.34 13.72
CA ALA A 118 4.16 9.67 13.23
C ALA A 118 4.83 8.51 12.48
N ASP A 119 4.71 7.29 13.01
CA ASP A 119 5.24 6.07 12.37
C ASP A 119 4.64 5.76 10.99
N ALA A 120 3.46 6.31 10.66
CA ALA A 120 2.83 6.11 9.36
C ALA A 120 3.33 7.08 8.29
N GLN A 121 3.91 8.21 8.70
CA GLN A 121 4.29 9.30 7.81
C GLN A 121 5.28 8.88 6.70
N PRO A 122 6.25 7.98 6.92
CA PRO A 122 7.07 7.44 5.83
C PRO A 122 6.23 6.87 4.66
N PHE A 123 5.18 6.11 4.97
CA PHE A 123 4.33 5.45 3.96
C PHE A 123 3.34 6.41 3.32
N VAL A 124 2.87 7.41 4.07
CA VAL A 124 2.02 8.48 3.56
C VAL A 124 2.77 9.29 2.49
N HIS A 125 3.99 9.75 2.80
CA HIS A 125 4.80 10.49 1.83
C HIS A 125 5.22 9.64 0.62
N LEU A 126 5.47 8.33 0.82
CA LEU A 126 5.75 7.43 -0.31
C LEU A 126 4.61 7.40 -1.32
N ASP A 127 3.34 7.57 -0.92
CA ASP A 127 2.21 7.64 -1.87
C ASP A 127 2.31 8.86 -2.79
N ASP A 128 2.66 10.02 -2.24
CA ASP A 128 2.91 11.23 -3.02
C ASP A 128 4.03 11.01 -4.04
N VAL A 129 5.13 10.38 -3.63
CA VAL A 129 6.25 10.05 -4.53
C VAL A 129 5.82 9.03 -5.59
N TYR A 130 5.06 7.99 -5.23
CA TYR A 130 4.47 7.05 -6.19
C TYR A 130 3.50 7.71 -7.17
N TYR A 131 2.94 8.88 -6.85
CA TYR A 131 2.06 9.61 -7.74
C TYR A 131 2.85 10.35 -8.84
N VAL A 132 4.00 10.94 -8.49
CA VAL A 132 4.82 11.77 -9.39
C VAL A 132 6.10 11.10 -9.91
N TRP A 133 6.38 9.86 -9.52
CA TRP A 133 7.66 9.17 -9.77
C TRP A 133 8.20 9.27 -11.20
N ALA A 134 7.33 9.17 -12.20
CA ALA A 134 7.72 9.21 -13.61
C ALA A 134 8.15 10.62 -14.05
N ASP A 135 7.50 11.65 -13.53
CA ASP A 135 7.78 13.06 -13.84
C ASP A 135 9.04 13.54 -13.11
N GLU A 136 9.33 12.97 -11.94
CA GLU A 136 10.51 13.28 -11.12
C GLU A 136 11.72 12.38 -11.42
N GLY A 137 11.58 11.42 -12.34
CA GLY A 137 12.67 10.56 -12.78
C GLY A 137 13.11 9.51 -11.74
N HIS A 138 12.23 9.17 -10.79
CA HIS A 138 12.47 8.09 -9.84
C HIS A 138 12.39 6.71 -10.54
N ASP A 139 13.17 5.76 -10.06
CA ASP A 139 13.02 4.34 -10.44
C ASP A 139 11.94 3.69 -9.59
N LEU A 140 10.92 3.10 -10.21
CA LEU A 140 9.85 2.42 -9.48
C LEU A 140 10.40 1.30 -8.58
N GLY A 141 11.43 0.58 -9.04
CA GLY A 141 12.08 -0.45 -8.24
C GLY A 141 12.78 0.11 -7.00
N GLN A 142 13.21 1.38 -7.04
CA GLN A 142 13.79 2.07 -5.88
C GLN A 142 12.73 2.42 -4.84
N LEU A 143 11.56 2.91 -5.27
CA LEU A 143 10.45 3.21 -4.37
C LEU A 143 9.94 1.94 -3.67
N ASP A 144 9.83 0.84 -4.41
CA ASP A 144 9.48 -0.46 -3.85
C ASP A 144 10.48 -0.88 -2.76
N ARG A 145 11.79 -0.77 -3.03
CA ARG A 145 12.84 -1.07 -2.05
C ARG A 145 12.73 -0.20 -0.79
N TRP A 146 12.58 1.11 -0.94
CA TRP A 146 12.39 2.01 0.21
C TRP A 146 11.16 1.65 1.03
N THR A 147 10.06 1.25 0.37
CA THR A 147 8.86 0.82 1.07
C THR A 147 9.12 -0.43 1.91
N TYR A 148 9.89 -1.39 1.39
CA TYR A 148 10.30 -2.58 2.15
C TYR A 148 11.28 -2.25 3.28
N ASP A 149 12.24 -1.35 3.06
CA ASP A 149 13.21 -0.94 4.08
C ASP A 149 12.51 -0.27 5.28
N GLU A 150 11.54 0.62 5.02
CA GLU A 150 10.69 1.23 6.04
C GLU A 150 9.83 0.18 6.76
N ALA A 151 9.25 -0.77 6.03
CA ALA A 151 8.44 -1.84 6.59
C ALA A 151 9.24 -2.75 7.52
N GLU A 152 10.43 -3.17 7.09
CA GLU A 152 11.32 -4.03 7.88
C GLU A 152 11.78 -3.30 9.15
N ALA A 153 12.18 -2.03 9.02
CA ALA A 153 12.59 -1.23 10.17
C ALA A 153 11.47 -1.10 11.21
N PHE A 154 10.25 -0.75 10.78
CA PHE A 154 9.10 -0.63 11.68
C PHE A 154 8.79 -1.95 12.39
N LEU A 155 8.69 -3.06 11.65
CA LEU A 155 8.38 -4.38 12.22
C LEU A 155 9.47 -4.89 13.17
N ALA A 156 10.73 -4.49 12.94
CA ALA A 156 11.85 -4.79 13.84
C ALA A 156 11.98 -3.80 15.02
N GLY A 157 11.10 -2.79 15.13
CA GLY A 157 11.18 -1.76 16.16
C GLY A 157 12.40 -0.83 16.02
N ARG A 158 12.95 -0.72 14.82
CA ARG A 158 14.07 0.18 14.49
C ARG A 158 13.53 1.54 14.04
N PRO A 159 14.31 2.62 14.21
CA PRO A 159 13.96 3.91 13.63
C PRO A 159 13.75 3.82 12.12
N SER A 160 12.84 4.65 11.59
CA SER A 160 12.68 4.83 10.15
C SER A 160 14.03 5.12 9.49
N PRO A 161 14.41 4.39 8.42
CA PRO A 161 15.56 4.70 7.58
C PRO A 161 15.54 6.13 7.03
N GLY A 162 14.36 6.77 7.00
CA GLY A 162 14.24 8.20 6.78
C GLY A 162 14.62 8.57 5.35
N HIS A 163 14.18 7.78 4.37
CA HIS A 163 14.45 8.09 2.97
C HIS A 163 13.78 9.40 2.50
N ALA A 164 12.92 10.01 3.33
CA ALA A 164 12.26 11.31 3.13
C ALA A 164 13.17 12.45 2.66
N ASP A 165 14.40 12.55 3.18
CA ASP A 165 15.35 13.58 2.74
C ASP A 165 15.82 13.36 1.29
N GLY A 166 15.72 12.12 0.78
CA GLY A 166 15.97 11.74 -0.61
C GLY A 166 14.70 11.63 -1.48
N TRP A 167 13.51 11.79 -0.92
CA TRP A 167 12.22 11.67 -1.63
C TRP A 167 11.86 12.93 -2.42
N LEU A 168 12.24 14.11 -1.93
CA LEU A 168 12.01 15.40 -2.58
C LEU A 168 13.27 15.94 -3.29
N ALA A 169 14.42 15.34 -3.04
CA ALA A 169 15.62 15.55 -3.82
C ALA A 169 15.51 14.65 -5.05
N GLY A 170 14.83 15.12 -6.09
CA GLY A 170 14.87 14.47 -7.41
C GLY A 170 16.31 14.11 -7.80
N PRO A 171 16.52 13.11 -8.67
CA PRO A 171 17.86 12.62 -8.97
C PRO A 171 18.78 13.80 -9.27
N LEU A 172 19.96 13.84 -8.64
CA LEU A 172 21.04 14.71 -9.10
C LEU A 172 21.14 14.47 -10.61
N MET A 173 20.67 15.44 -11.38
CA MET A 173 20.60 15.37 -12.82
C MET A 173 22.01 15.05 -13.32
N VAL A 174 22.27 13.79 -13.63
CA VAL A 174 23.34 13.44 -14.56
C VAL A 174 22.84 13.99 -15.89
N ASP A 175 23.51 15.03 -16.38
CA ASP A 175 23.12 15.75 -17.59
C ASP A 175 22.61 14.77 -18.64
N PRO A 176 21.36 14.89 -19.10
CA PRO A 176 20.86 14.02 -20.15
C PRO A 176 21.75 14.22 -21.38
N PRO A 177 22.16 13.14 -22.08
CA PRO A 177 22.95 13.27 -23.29
C PRO A 177 22.21 14.20 -24.26
N PRO A 178 22.93 15.10 -24.96
CA PRO A 178 22.31 16.14 -25.77
C PRO A 178 21.32 15.51 -26.74
N ARG A 179 20.05 15.94 -26.66
CA ARG A 179 18.98 15.45 -27.52
C ARG A 179 19.41 15.60 -28.97
N PRO A 180 19.29 14.55 -29.82
CA PRO A 180 19.63 14.68 -31.23
C PRO A 180 18.73 15.74 -31.84
N VAL A 181 19.35 16.75 -32.44
CA VAL A 181 18.68 17.84 -33.15
C VAL A 181 17.73 17.22 -34.17
N ARG A 182 16.42 17.37 -33.95
CA ARG A 182 15.40 16.98 -34.92
C ARG A 182 15.65 17.82 -36.17
N ARG A 183 16.28 17.22 -37.19
CA ARG A 183 16.29 17.77 -38.55
C ARG A 183 14.83 17.90 -38.99
N THR A 184 14.34 19.13 -38.96
CA THR A 184 13.03 19.53 -39.46
C THR A 184 12.86 19.01 -40.88
N ARG A 185 11.90 18.10 -41.07
CA ARG A 185 11.40 17.74 -42.41
C ARG A 185 10.60 18.92 -42.94
N LEU A 186 11.29 19.91 -43.47
CA LEU A 186 10.69 20.97 -44.29
C LEU A 186 11.58 21.24 -45.52
N ALA A 187 11.76 20.18 -46.31
CA ALA A 187 12.34 20.25 -47.65
C ALA A 187 11.51 19.37 -48.61
N ARG A 188 10.20 19.62 -48.69
CA ARG A 188 9.34 19.14 -49.78
C ARG A 188 8.21 20.14 -50.03
N LEU A 189 8.56 21.37 -50.38
CA LEU A 189 7.61 22.28 -51.03
C LEU A 189 8.27 23.30 -51.97
N VAL A 190 9.25 22.88 -52.79
CA VAL A 190 9.64 23.62 -54.00
C VAL A 190 10.04 22.63 -55.10
N ARG A 191 9.06 21.96 -55.71
CA ARG A 191 9.25 21.24 -56.99
C ARG A 191 7.95 21.05 -57.77
N ARG A 192 7.11 22.08 -57.83
CA ARG A 192 6.00 22.20 -58.78
C ARG A 192 6.03 23.60 -59.37
N LEU A 193 6.95 23.84 -60.31
CA LEU A 193 6.88 24.87 -61.34
C LEU A 193 8.03 24.55 -62.32
N ALA A 194 7.81 23.58 -63.21
CA ALA A 194 8.62 23.38 -64.40
C ALA A 194 7.66 23.35 -65.60
N PRO A 195 7.92 24.12 -66.67
CA PRO A 195 7.01 24.22 -67.82
C PRO A 195 7.00 22.93 -68.66
N PRO A 196 5.91 22.65 -69.40
CA PRO A 196 5.77 21.44 -70.20
C PRO A 196 6.74 21.44 -71.40
N ARG A 197 7.37 20.30 -71.66
CA ARG A 197 8.15 20.05 -72.88
C ARG A 197 7.20 19.79 -74.08
N PRO A 198 7.54 20.27 -75.29
CA PRO A 198 6.70 20.12 -76.47
C PRO A 198 6.71 18.67 -77.03
N PRO A 199 5.68 18.29 -77.82
CA PRO A 199 5.50 16.93 -78.31
C PRO A 199 6.52 16.54 -79.38
N ARG A 200 7.04 15.31 -79.26
CA ARG A 200 7.88 14.67 -80.30
C ARG A 200 7.01 14.30 -81.50
N ARG A 201 7.31 14.86 -82.67
CA ARG A 201 6.78 14.42 -83.97
C ARG A 201 7.29 13.00 -84.26
N ARG A 202 6.38 12.12 -84.67
CA ARG A 202 6.68 10.81 -85.26
C ARG A 202 6.89 11.00 -86.77
N SER A 203 8.00 10.51 -87.29
CA SER A 203 8.19 9.87 -88.60
C SER A 203 9.58 9.24 -88.59
#